data_AF-B9XL20-F1
#
_entry.id   AF-B9XL20-F1
#
_cell.length_a   1.000
_cell.length_b   1.000
_cell.length_c   1.000
_cell.angle_alpha   90.00
_cell.angle_beta   90.00
_cell.angle_gamma   90.00
#
_symmetry.space_group_name_H-M   'P 1'
#
loop_
_entity.id
_entity.type
_entity.pdbx_description
1 polymer ?
#
loop_
_entity_poly.entity_id
_entity_poly.type
_entity_poly.pdbx_seq_one_letter_code
_entity_poly.pdbx_strand_id
1 'polypeptide(L)'
;MPISDLLDNFAGFTVRDFDPKSGLQDTTNTIYRIRQDPESTPPPKQSKGILGGIFGKNQPAPSPSTTPWEALLADPKCSELKGIVYGYWFKDFDMEKTSEDVIVNLAMGATALPNVQALFIGDITYEECEISWLHQADVTPLFRAYPRLQHLGVRGSDGLKIGPAKHSELKSLIIQCGGLPAATLREVFQSEFPALEHLELWLGEENYGGDATVADLEPILSGRLFPNLRYLGLRDSAMADQVASAVANAPIVQRIETLDLSMGNLSNEGADALLASPTLKRLKKLDLHHHFISPDRVAKLQQLGPQVDISDIQEAHKYGEETYRYIEVGE
;
A
#
# COMPACT_ATOMS: atom_id res chain seq x y z
N MET A 1 0.08 -7.70 -5.26
CA MET A 1 -1.34 -7.94 -4.91
C MET A 1 -2.09 -6.88 -5.68
N PRO A 2 -3.02 -7.26 -6.56
CA PRO A 2 -3.79 -6.29 -7.30
C PRO A 2 -4.64 -5.46 -6.32
N ILE A 3 -4.86 -4.19 -6.62
CA ILE A 3 -5.74 -3.31 -5.83
C ILE A 3 -7.23 -3.60 -6.07
N SER A 4 -7.55 -4.63 -6.85
CA SER A 4 -8.91 -5.11 -7.11
C SER A 4 -9.58 -5.69 -5.87
N ASP A 5 -8.79 -6.24 -4.96
CA ASP A 5 -9.29 -7.02 -3.83
C ASP A 5 -8.87 -6.41 -2.49
N LEU A 6 -9.74 -6.56 -1.51
CA LEU A 6 -9.43 -6.23 -0.12
C LEU A 6 -8.36 -7.18 0.43
N LEU A 7 -7.55 -6.71 1.38
CA LEU A 7 -6.54 -7.54 2.03
C LEU A 7 -7.19 -8.74 2.74
N ASP A 8 -6.87 -9.98 2.35
CA ASP A 8 -7.22 -11.15 3.16
C ASP A 8 -6.14 -11.50 4.21
N ASN A 9 -4.92 -10.98 4.00
CA ASN A 9 -3.79 -11.13 4.90
C ASN A 9 -2.95 -9.85 4.93
N PHE A 10 -2.47 -9.48 6.12
CA PHE A 10 -1.47 -8.43 6.28
C PHE A 10 -0.57 -8.75 7.46
N ALA A 11 0.75 -8.59 7.28
CA ALA A 11 1.75 -8.85 8.31
C ALA A 11 1.68 -10.26 8.94
N GLY A 12 1.23 -11.27 8.17
CA GLY A 12 1.06 -12.64 8.64
C GLY A 12 -0.24 -12.88 9.43
N PHE A 13 -1.09 -11.86 9.58
CA PHE A 13 -2.42 -11.98 10.19
C PHE A 13 -3.49 -12.11 9.13
N THR A 14 -4.49 -12.95 9.40
CA THR A 14 -5.74 -12.95 8.64
C THR A 14 -6.46 -11.63 8.88
N VAL A 15 -6.97 -10.99 7.84
CA VAL A 15 -7.77 -9.77 7.95
C VAL A 15 -9.25 -10.13 7.87
N ARG A 16 -10.08 -9.53 8.73
CA ARG A 16 -11.55 -9.68 8.68
C ARG A 16 -12.23 -8.34 8.88
N ASP A 17 -13.39 -8.15 8.28
CA ASP A 17 -14.20 -6.96 8.56
C ASP A 17 -14.72 -6.97 10.00
N PHE A 18 -14.62 -5.83 10.66
CA PHE A 18 -15.21 -5.63 11.98
C PHE A 18 -16.70 -5.35 11.86
N ASP A 19 -17.52 -6.21 12.48
CA ASP A 19 -18.94 -6.00 12.63
C ASP A 19 -19.27 -5.65 14.09
N PRO A 20 -19.74 -4.42 14.38
CA PRO A 20 -20.10 -3.99 15.72
C PRO A 20 -21.12 -4.89 16.43
N LYS A 21 -21.94 -5.66 15.70
CA LYS A 21 -22.94 -6.56 16.30
C LYS A 21 -22.33 -7.83 16.85
N SER A 22 -21.34 -8.37 16.16
CA SER A 22 -20.64 -9.58 16.59
C SER A 22 -19.45 -9.26 17.50
N GLY A 23 -18.77 -8.14 17.30
CA GLY A 23 -17.58 -7.76 18.06
C GLY A 23 -16.37 -8.64 17.72
N LEU A 24 -15.31 -8.56 18.52
CA LEU A 24 -14.05 -9.25 18.27
C LEU A 24 -14.16 -10.76 18.57
N GLN A 25 -14.12 -11.56 17.51
CA GLN A 25 -14.23 -13.02 17.58
C GLN A 25 -12.90 -13.71 17.90
N ASP A 26 -11.81 -13.29 17.25
CA ASP A 26 -10.46 -13.84 17.42
C ASP A 26 -9.42 -12.70 17.36
N THR A 27 -8.50 -12.66 18.32
CA THR A 27 -7.42 -11.68 18.46
C THR A 27 -6.03 -12.32 18.36
N THR A 28 -5.96 -13.64 18.16
CA THR A 28 -4.69 -14.38 18.19
C THR A 28 -3.95 -14.27 16.86
N ASN A 29 -4.64 -14.62 15.77
CA ASN A 29 -4.09 -14.63 14.40
C ASN A 29 -4.92 -13.79 13.42
N THR A 30 -5.84 -12.99 13.95
CA THR A 30 -6.75 -12.17 13.17
C THR A 30 -6.57 -10.70 13.56
N ILE A 31 -6.52 -9.83 12.55
CA ILE A 31 -6.65 -8.39 12.68
C ILE A 31 -7.92 -7.93 11.96
N TYR A 32 -8.40 -6.75 12.32
CA TYR A 32 -9.71 -6.30 11.87
C TYR A 32 -9.62 -5.09 10.96
N ARG A 33 -10.41 -5.13 9.88
CA ARG A 33 -10.67 -4.01 9.00
C ARG A 33 -11.83 -3.20 9.54
N ILE A 34 -11.60 -1.90 9.73
CA ILE A 34 -12.61 -0.93 10.08
C ILE A 34 -12.96 -0.16 8.81
N ARG A 35 -14.25 -0.01 8.54
CA ARG A 35 -14.78 0.69 7.37
C ARG A 35 -15.86 1.66 7.80
N GLN A 36 -15.87 2.83 7.19
CA GLN A 36 -16.95 3.80 7.26
C GLN A 36 -17.67 3.77 5.91
N ASP A 37 -18.32 2.65 5.61
CA ASP A 37 -19.07 2.51 4.37
C ASP A 37 -20.20 3.56 4.35
N PRO A 38 -20.48 4.18 3.18
CA PRO A 38 -21.65 5.02 3.05
C PRO A 38 -22.88 4.21 3.49
N GLU A 39 -23.77 4.81 4.30
CA GLU A 39 -25.07 4.19 4.52
C GLU A 39 -25.63 3.83 3.15
N SER A 40 -26.12 2.60 3.00
CA SER A 40 -26.80 2.12 1.79
C SER A 40 -28.01 3.01 1.52
N THR A 41 -27.74 4.17 0.95
CA THR A 41 -28.75 5.10 0.50
C THR A 41 -29.23 4.46 -0.77
N PRO A 42 -30.47 3.93 -0.84
CA PRO A 42 -30.97 3.43 -2.10
C PRO A 42 -30.83 4.58 -3.11
N PRO A 43 -30.41 4.30 -4.36
CA PRO A 43 -30.28 5.34 -5.37
C PRO A 43 -31.58 6.15 -5.38
N PRO A 44 -31.52 7.49 -5.47
CA PRO A 44 -32.72 8.31 -5.40
C PRO A 44 -33.71 7.76 -6.42
N LYS A 45 -34.84 7.25 -5.93
CA LYS A 45 -35.93 6.80 -6.78
C LYS A 45 -36.22 7.96 -7.72
N GLN A 46 -35.98 7.76 -9.02
CA GLN A 46 -36.42 8.71 -10.04
C GLN A 46 -37.87 9.05 -9.74
N SER A 47 -38.11 10.31 -9.40
CA SER A 47 -39.40 10.80 -9.00
C SER A 47 -40.39 10.63 -10.17
N LYS A 48 -41.22 9.61 -10.11
CA LYS A 48 -42.54 9.65 -10.73
C LYS A 48 -43.53 10.20 -9.69
N GLY A 49 -44.22 11.27 -10.08
CA GLY A 49 -44.90 12.19 -9.19
C GLY A 49 -45.99 11.60 -8.28
N ILE A 50 -46.12 12.28 -7.14
CA ILE A 50 -47.34 12.67 -6.40
C ILE A 50 -48.53 11.69 -6.41
N LEU A 51 -48.82 11.08 -5.26
CA LEU A 51 -50.07 11.23 -4.48
C LEU A 51 -49.97 10.46 -3.15
N GLY A 52 -50.64 10.97 -2.11
CA GLY A 52 -50.31 10.76 -0.70
C GLY A 52 -50.92 9.54 -0.01
N GLY A 53 -50.65 9.41 1.29
CA GLY A 53 -51.25 8.37 2.13
C GLY A 53 -50.58 8.25 3.51
N ILE A 54 -51.37 8.48 4.55
CA ILE A 54 -51.03 8.50 5.98
C ILE A 54 -50.94 7.08 6.57
N PHE A 55 -49.80 6.70 7.17
CA PHE A 55 -49.58 5.69 8.24
C PHE A 55 -48.16 5.96 8.78
N GLY A 56 -47.73 5.84 10.03
CA GLY A 56 -48.25 5.36 11.30
C GLY A 56 -47.01 5.16 12.21
N LYS A 57 -47.05 5.78 13.40
CA LYS A 57 -46.24 5.66 14.63
C LYS A 57 -44.98 4.75 14.72
N ASN A 58 -44.04 5.27 15.51
CA ASN A 58 -42.96 4.60 16.25
C ASN A 58 -41.80 4.06 15.40
N GLN A 59 -40.95 4.96 14.90
CA GLN A 59 -39.53 4.65 14.83
C GLN A 59 -38.95 4.86 16.25
N PRO A 60 -38.22 3.89 16.82
CA PRO A 60 -37.40 4.19 17.99
C PRO A 60 -36.46 5.34 17.60
N ALA A 61 -36.23 6.27 18.53
CA ALA A 61 -35.17 7.26 18.35
C ALA A 61 -33.88 6.50 17.97
N PRO A 62 -33.10 6.96 16.98
CA PRO A 62 -31.82 6.31 16.68
C PRO A 62 -31.03 6.24 17.99
N SER A 63 -30.61 5.04 18.38
CA SER A 63 -29.57 4.92 19.41
C SER A 63 -28.41 5.80 18.97
N PRO A 64 -27.65 6.44 19.87
CA PRO A 64 -26.44 7.16 19.45
C PRO A 64 -25.66 6.19 18.57
N SER A 65 -25.49 6.53 17.30
CA SER A 65 -24.93 5.63 16.30
C SER A 65 -23.46 5.49 16.63
N THR A 66 -23.10 4.53 17.48
CA THR A 66 -21.71 4.21 17.78
C THR A 66 -21.03 3.86 16.46
N THR A 67 -20.02 4.62 16.10
CA THR A 67 -19.22 4.33 14.90
C THR A 67 -18.53 2.99 15.04
N PRO A 68 -18.16 2.31 13.93
CA PRO A 68 -17.38 1.07 14.01
C PRO A 68 -16.10 1.22 14.84
N TRP A 69 -15.44 2.37 14.77
CA TRP A 69 -14.28 2.70 15.60
C TRP A 69 -14.61 2.72 17.10
N GLU A 70 -15.65 3.45 17.50
CA GLU A 70 -16.07 3.51 18.91
C GLU A 70 -16.53 2.14 19.44
N ALA A 71 -17.21 1.35 18.61
CA ALA A 71 -17.63 0.01 18.96
C ALA A 71 -16.43 -0.94 19.14
N LEU A 72 -15.40 -0.82 18.31
CA LEU A 72 -14.17 -1.58 18.45
C LEU A 72 -13.44 -1.23 19.74
N LEU A 73 -13.33 0.05 20.09
CA LEU A 73 -12.69 0.47 21.34
C LEU A 73 -13.48 0.04 22.59
N ALA A 74 -14.80 -0.06 22.48
CA ALA A 74 -15.67 -0.53 23.56
C ALA A 74 -15.67 -2.06 23.73
N ASP A 75 -15.16 -2.83 22.76
CA ASP A 75 -15.09 -4.28 22.84
C ASP A 75 -14.12 -4.71 23.97
N PRO A 76 -14.51 -5.63 24.87
CA PRO A 76 -13.67 -6.04 25.99
C PRO A 76 -12.33 -6.68 25.57
N LYS A 77 -12.20 -7.14 24.32
CA LYS A 77 -10.96 -7.73 23.77
C LYS A 77 -10.12 -6.73 22.98
N CYS A 78 -10.49 -5.45 22.89
CA CYS A 78 -9.78 -4.48 22.04
C CYS A 78 -8.29 -4.38 22.37
N SER A 79 -7.93 -4.47 23.65
CA SER A 79 -6.54 -4.43 24.11
C SER A 79 -5.67 -5.62 23.67
N GLU A 80 -6.28 -6.71 23.20
CA GLU A 80 -5.59 -7.89 22.69
C GLU A 80 -5.23 -7.76 21.19
N LEU A 81 -5.79 -6.77 20.50
CA LEU A 81 -5.59 -6.59 19.06
C LEU A 81 -4.12 -6.38 18.71
N LYS A 82 -3.66 -7.15 17.72
CA LYS A 82 -2.31 -7.06 17.16
C LYS A 82 -2.23 -6.17 15.93
N GLY A 83 -3.35 -5.74 15.39
CA GLY A 83 -3.36 -4.84 14.25
C GLY A 83 -4.74 -4.40 13.84
N ILE A 84 -4.75 -3.36 13.01
CA ILE A 84 -5.93 -2.72 12.47
C ILE A 84 -5.66 -2.41 11.00
N VAL A 85 -6.62 -2.76 10.15
CA VAL A 85 -6.69 -2.30 8.77
C VAL A 85 -7.78 -1.24 8.73
N TYR A 86 -7.53 -0.12 8.07
CA TYR A 86 -8.53 0.90 7.84
C TYR A 86 -8.85 0.92 6.35
N GLY A 87 -10.09 0.59 6.01
CA GLY A 87 -10.61 0.67 4.65
C GLY A 87 -11.23 2.05 4.40
N TYR A 88 -12.35 2.07 3.69
CA TYR A 88 -13.08 3.28 3.31
C TYR A 88 -13.35 4.24 4.49
N TRP A 89 -12.97 5.53 4.37
CA TRP A 89 -13.17 6.56 5.41
C TRP A 89 -14.04 7.75 4.97
N PHE A 90 -14.49 7.78 3.72
CA PHE A 90 -15.31 8.88 3.22
C PHE A 90 -16.77 8.67 3.63
N LYS A 91 -17.39 9.70 4.21
CA LYS A 91 -18.83 9.72 4.44
C LYS A 91 -19.49 10.50 3.32
N ASP A 92 -20.66 10.06 2.87
CA ASP A 92 -21.51 10.79 1.91
C ASP A 92 -20.83 11.09 0.55
N PHE A 93 -19.89 10.24 0.13
CA PHE A 93 -19.08 10.42 -1.08
C PHE A 93 -18.28 11.73 -1.12
N ASP A 94 -17.91 12.25 0.06
CA ASP A 94 -17.04 13.41 0.20
C ASP A 94 -15.58 13.01 -0.12
N MET A 95 -15.29 12.93 -1.41
CA MET A 95 -13.99 12.49 -1.94
C MET A 95 -12.86 13.45 -1.60
N GLU A 96 -13.13 14.66 -1.12
CA GLU A 96 -12.10 15.61 -0.69
C GLU A 96 -11.58 15.32 0.74
N LYS A 97 -12.22 14.39 1.47
CA LYS A 97 -11.77 14.05 2.84
C LYS A 97 -10.44 13.33 2.84
N THR A 98 -9.53 13.85 3.64
CA THR A 98 -8.26 13.18 3.91
C THR A 98 -8.44 12.08 4.96
N SER A 99 -7.42 11.24 5.11
CA SER A 99 -7.34 10.26 6.20
C SER A 99 -7.05 10.86 7.59
N GLU A 100 -7.12 12.19 7.78
CA GLU A 100 -6.76 12.86 9.04
C GLU A 100 -7.53 12.32 10.25
N ASP A 101 -8.85 12.15 10.13
CA ASP A 101 -9.68 11.57 11.19
C ASP A 101 -9.26 10.13 11.52
N VAL A 102 -8.81 9.36 10.53
CA VAL A 102 -8.29 8.00 10.73
C VAL A 102 -7.02 8.04 11.58
N ILE A 103 -6.08 8.92 11.23
CA ILE A 103 -4.82 9.05 11.97
C ILE A 103 -5.06 9.54 13.39
N VAL A 104 -5.91 10.55 13.57
CA VAL A 104 -6.27 11.10 14.89
C VAL A 104 -6.92 10.03 15.75
N ASN A 105 -7.88 9.27 15.21
CA ASN A 105 -8.55 8.19 15.93
C ASN A 105 -7.56 7.12 16.38
N LEU A 106 -6.71 6.62 15.48
CA LEU A 106 -5.67 5.64 15.81
C LEU A 106 -4.73 6.18 16.90
N ALA A 107 -4.20 7.38 16.73
CA ALA A 107 -3.25 7.97 17.68
C ALA A 107 -3.88 8.18 19.07
N MET A 108 -5.12 8.67 19.14
CA MET A 108 -5.83 8.89 20.41
C MET A 108 -6.26 7.58 21.08
N GLY A 109 -6.62 6.56 20.29
CA GLY A 109 -7.02 5.24 20.78
C GLY A 109 -5.86 4.32 21.17
N ALA A 110 -4.61 4.71 20.89
CA ALA A 110 -3.44 3.86 21.09
C ALA A 110 -3.27 3.31 22.52
N THR A 111 -3.72 4.05 23.54
CA THR A 111 -3.67 3.58 24.95
C THR A 111 -4.59 2.38 25.21
N ALA A 112 -5.70 2.27 24.48
CA ALA A 112 -6.60 1.12 24.52
C ALA A 112 -6.10 -0.06 23.65
N LEU A 113 -5.12 0.19 22.76
CA LEU A 113 -4.61 -0.74 21.76
C LEU A 113 -3.10 -1.02 21.94
N PRO A 114 -2.62 -1.40 23.14
CA PRO A 114 -1.19 -1.45 23.47
C PRO A 114 -0.40 -2.55 22.73
N ASN A 115 -1.10 -3.52 22.14
CA ASN A 115 -0.49 -4.69 21.49
C ASN A 115 -0.43 -4.58 19.97
N VAL A 116 -0.87 -3.46 19.39
CA VAL A 116 -0.85 -3.25 17.95
C VAL A 116 0.59 -3.26 17.41
N GLN A 117 0.78 -4.11 16.42
CA GLN A 117 2.03 -4.37 15.69
C GLN A 117 1.86 -4.14 14.19
N ALA A 118 0.64 -4.15 13.67
CA ALA A 118 0.37 -3.98 12.25
C ALA A 118 -0.73 -2.94 12.00
N LEU A 119 -0.43 -1.94 11.17
CA LEU A 119 -1.39 -0.95 10.70
C LEU A 119 -1.38 -0.91 9.18
N PHE A 120 -2.55 -0.92 8.57
CA PHE A 120 -2.71 -0.63 7.14
C PHE A 120 -3.78 0.45 6.96
N ILE A 121 -3.49 1.49 6.19
CA ILE A 121 -4.38 2.63 5.96
C ILE A 121 -4.70 2.69 4.47
N GLY A 122 -5.98 2.66 4.11
CA GLY A 122 -6.42 2.74 2.71
C GLY A 122 -6.63 1.39 2.08
N ASP A 123 -7.11 0.39 2.82
CA ASP A 123 -7.55 -0.85 2.18
C ASP A 123 -8.90 -0.65 1.47
N ILE A 124 -8.82 0.07 0.36
CA ILE A 124 -9.90 0.53 -0.51
C ILE A 124 -9.59 0.00 -1.91
N THR A 125 -10.54 -0.70 -2.52
CA THR A 125 -10.33 -1.32 -3.84
C THR A 125 -10.47 -0.30 -4.97
N TYR A 126 -9.95 -0.65 -6.15
CA TYR A 126 -10.12 0.16 -7.36
C TYR A 126 -11.59 0.48 -7.66
N GLU A 127 -12.51 -0.49 -7.46
CA GLU A 127 -13.94 -0.27 -7.70
C GLU A 127 -14.57 0.73 -6.70
N GLU A 128 -14.00 0.86 -5.52
CA GLU A 128 -14.47 1.78 -4.48
C GLU A 128 -13.93 3.20 -4.69
N CYS A 129 -12.65 3.30 -5.03
CA CYS A 129 -11.94 4.54 -5.31
C CYS A 129 -10.65 4.23 -6.06
N GLU A 130 -10.44 4.91 -7.18
CA GLU A 130 -9.14 4.99 -7.85
C GLU A 130 -8.05 5.45 -6.86
N ILE A 131 -6.86 4.88 -6.96
CA ILE A 131 -5.80 5.08 -5.95
C ILE A 131 -5.26 6.51 -5.98
N SER A 132 -5.30 7.17 -7.14
CA SER A 132 -4.88 8.56 -7.30
C SER A 132 -5.81 9.56 -6.59
N TRP A 133 -7.06 9.15 -6.31
CA TRP A 133 -8.07 9.97 -5.62
C TRP A 133 -8.06 9.79 -4.10
N LEU A 134 -7.16 8.94 -3.57
CA LEU A 134 -7.03 8.74 -2.13
C LEU A 134 -6.17 9.84 -1.49
N HIS A 135 -6.83 10.81 -0.88
CA HIS A 135 -6.16 11.84 -0.08
C HIS A 135 -5.75 11.29 1.29
N GLN A 136 -4.45 11.21 1.51
CA GLN A 136 -3.84 10.84 2.78
C GLN A 136 -3.57 12.05 3.67
N ALA A 137 -3.18 11.77 4.91
CA ALA A 137 -2.72 12.74 5.89
C ALA A 137 -1.31 12.39 6.40
N ASP A 138 -0.83 13.13 7.40
CA ASP A 138 0.44 12.84 8.06
C ASP A 138 0.33 11.62 8.98
N VAL A 139 0.94 10.50 8.60
CA VAL A 139 0.94 9.27 9.39
C VAL A 139 2.05 9.23 10.45
N THR A 140 2.94 10.24 10.49
CA THR A 140 4.07 10.33 11.43
C THR A 140 3.68 10.15 12.91
N PRO A 141 2.53 10.67 13.40
CA PRO A 141 2.11 10.48 14.79
C PRO A 141 1.98 9.00 15.20
N LEU A 142 1.71 8.10 14.27
CA LEU A 142 1.51 6.68 14.55
C LEU A 142 2.79 6.00 15.07
N PHE A 143 3.97 6.42 14.61
CA PHE A 143 5.24 5.88 15.09
C PHE A 143 5.45 6.16 16.59
N ARG A 144 4.99 7.32 17.09
CA ARG A 144 5.04 7.62 18.53
C ARG A 144 3.92 6.91 19.29
N ALA A 145 2.73 6.84 18.71
CA ALA A 145 1.56 6.27 19.36
C ALA A 145 1.69 4.76 19.60
N TYR A 146 2.34 4.03 18.67
CA TYR A 146 2.46 2.58 18.70
C TYR A 146 3.93 2.12 18.78
N PRO A 147 4.54 2.07 19.98
CA PRO A 147 5.96 1.74 20.14
C PRO A 147 6.31 0.29 19.73
N ARG A 148 5.31 -0.58 19.57
CA ARG A 148 5.45 -1.98 19.12
C ARG A 148 5.09 -2.17 17.65
N LEU A 149 4.90 -1.09 16.89
CA LEU A 149 4.54 -1.16 15.48
C LEU A 149 5.68 -1.81 14.67
N GLN A 150 5.36 -2.93 14.03
CA GLN A 150 6.29 -3.68 13.18
C GLN A 150 5.96 -3.55 11.70
N HIS A 151 4.70 -3.30 11.34
CA HIS A 151 4.25 -3.26 9.95
C HIS A 151 3.35 -2.05 9.72
N LEU A 152 3.74 -1.19 8.78
CA LEU A 152 2.92 -0.08 8.30
C LEU A 152 2.71 -0.22 6.78
N GLY A 153 1.46 -0.21 6.36
CA GLY A 153 1.07 -0.08 4.95
C GLY A 153 0.19 1.14 4.74
N VAL A 154 0.40 1.85 3.63
CA VAL A 154 -0.43 2.99 3.23
C VAL A 154 -0.75 2.86 1.75
N ARG A 155 -2.01 3.11 1.37
CA ARG A 155 -2.48 3.15 -0.03
C ARG A 155 -3.00 4.54 -0.38
N GLY A 156 -2.48 5.13 -1.45
CA GLY A 156 -2.63 6.54 -1.78
C GLY A 156 -1.43 7.35 -1.29
N SER A 157 -1.01 8.34 -2.08
CA SER A 157 0.16 9.20 -1.79
C SER A 157 -0.17 10.68 -1.78
N ASP A 158 -1.34 11.11 -2.27
CA ASP A 158 -1.70 12.53 -2.26
C ASP A 158 -1.84 13.01 -0.81
N GLY A 159 -1.19 14.11 -0.46
CA GLY A 159 -1.13 14.62 0.91
C GLY A 159 -0.36 13.75 1.92
N LEU A 160 0.19 12.59 1.53
CA LEU A 160 0.88 11.67 2.43
C LEU A 160 2.18 12.27 2.98
N LYS A 161 2.26 12.37 4.31
CA LYS A 161 3.51 12.59 5.04
C LYS A 161 3.80 11.41 5.95
N ILE A 162 5.06 11.04 6.06
CA ILE A 162 5.51 9.86 6.80
C ILE A 162 6.81 10.09 7.57
N GLY A 163 7.33 11.32 7.59
CA GLY A 163 8.47 11.63 8.43
C GLY A 163 9.07 13.02 8.23
N PRO A 164 10.32 13.22 8.69
CA PRO A 164 11.21 12.20 9.25
C PRO A 164 10.72 11.63 10.59
N ALA A 165 10.86 10.31 10.77
CA ALA A 165 10.46 9.60 11.98
C ALA A 165 11.55 8.66 12.51
N LYS A 166 11.40 8.18 13.75
CA LYS A 166 12.26 7.14 14.33
C LYS A 166 11.42 6.05 14.95
N HIS A 167 11.67 4.80 14.57
CA HIS A 167 10.97 3.65 15.12
C HIS A 167 11.89 2.43 15.24
N SER A 168 12.04 1.90 16.46
CA SER A 168 12.99 0.83 16.73
C SER A 168 12.51 -0.56 16.31
N GLU A 169 11.20 -0.77 16.18
CA GLU A 169 10.61 -2.08 15.89
C GLU A 169 10.01 -2.19 14.48
N LEU A 170 10.01 -1.12 13.67
CA LEU A 170 9.39 -1.16 12.34
C LEU A 170 10.21 -2.09 11.42
N LYS A 171 9.58 -3.17 10.97
CA LYS A 171 10.16 -4.20 10.10
C LYS A 171 9.70 -4.09 8.66
N SER A 172 8.48 -3.61 8.44
CA SER A 172 7.90 -3.48 7.10
C SER A 172 7.27 -2.11 6.90
N LEU A 173 7.62 -1.48 5.77
CA LEU A 173 6.96 -0.28 5.27
C LEU A 173 6.53 -0.53 3.81
N ILE A 174 5.25 -0.33 3.54
CA ILE A 174 4.65 -0.47 2.21
C ILE A 174 3.91 0.81 1.87
N ILE A 175 4.25 1.42 0.73
CA ILE A 175 3.53 2.56 0.16
C ILE A 175 3.03 2.16 -1.23
N GLN A 176 1.71 2.10 -1.38
CA GLN A 176 1.02 1.82 -2.63
C GLN A 176 0.46 3.13 -3.16
N CYS A 177 0.75 3.50 -4.40
CA CYS A 177 0.20 4.72 -5.02
C CYS A 177 0.34 4.66 -6.54
N GLY A 178 -0.51 5.42 -7.24
CA GLY A 178 -0.40 5.60 -8.70
C GLY A 178 0.74 6.52 -9.13
N GLY A 179 1.32 7.29 -8.19
CA GLY A 179 2.48 8.17 -8.42
C GLY A 179 3.11 8.56 -7.08
N LEU A 180 4.41 8.27 -6.89
CA LEU A 180 5.11 8.54 -5.63
C LEU A 180 5.76 9.94 -5.63
N PRO A 181 5.39 10.83 -4.70
CA PRO A 181 6.08 12.11 -4.56
C PRO A 181 7.50 11.94 -4.02
N ALA A 182 8.46 12.63 -4.64
CA ALA A 182 9.86 12.73 -4.21
C ALA A 182 9.97 13.32 -2.80
N ALA A 183 9.02 14.17 -2.38
CA ALA A 183 8.94 14.66 -1.02
C ALA A 183 8.71 13.50 -0.01
N THR A 184 7.70 12.67 -0.24
CA THR A 184 7.39 11.49 0.59
C THR A 184 8.56 10.51 0.60
N LEU A 185 9.18 10.25 -0.56
CA LEU A 185 10.38 9.40 -0.65
C LEU A 185 11.54 9.92 0.21
N ARG A 186 11.79 11.24 0.17
CA ARG A 186 12.81 11.88 1.01
C ARG A 186 12.50 11.77 2.50
N GLU A 187 11.24 11.90 2.91
CA GLU A 187 10.85 11.71 4.32
C GLU A 187 11.12 10.28 4.80
N VAL A 188 10.83 9.27 3.97
CA VAL A 188 11.18 7.87 4.27
C VAL A 188 12.69 7.73 4.44
N PHE A 189 13.49 8.27 3.53
CA PHE A 189 14.96 8.14 3.57
C PHE A 189 15.65 8.96 4.66
N GLN A 190 14.99 10.00 5.16
CA GLN A 190 15.44 10.75 6.34
C GLN A 190 15.04 10.11 7.67
N SER A 191 14.22 9.06 7.63
CA SER A 191 13.74 8.36 8.83
C SER A 191 14.70 7.29 9.34
N GLU A 192 14.70 7.07 10.65
CA GLU A 192 15.52 6.07 11.34
C GLU A 192 14.69 4.81 11.69
N PHE A 193 14.74 3.82 10.79
CA PHE A 193 14.12 2.51 10.99
C PHE A 193 15.17 1.39 11.02
N PRO A 194 15.93 1.23 12.13
CA PRO A 194 17.04 0.28 12.19
C PRO A 194 16.60 -1.19 12.07
N ALA A 195 15.35 -1.51 12.39
CA ALA A 195 14.79 -2.86 12.27
C ALA A 195 14.12 -3.13 10.91
N LEU A 196 14.15 -2.19 9.96
CA LEU A 196 13.44 -2.34 8.69
C LEU A 196 14.08 -3.45 7.85
N GLU A 197 13.27 -4.44 7.51
CA GLU A 197 13.63 -5.64 6.75
C GLU A 197 12.95 -5.65 5.37
N HIS A 198 11.77 -5.04 5.25
CA HIS A 198 10.95 -4.97 4.03
C HIS A 198 10.60 -3.51 3.73
N LEU A 199 11.04 -3.02 2.57
CA LEU A 199 10.62 -1.73 2.03
C LEU A 199 10.00 -1.97 0.65
N GLU A 200 8.76 -1.54 0.48
CA GLU A 200 8.04 -1.62 -0.78
C GLU A 200 7.47 -0.26 -1.13
N LEU A 201 7.84 0.22 -2.32
CA LEU A 201 7.47 1.52 -2.85
C LEU A 201 6.92 1.30 -4.25
N TRP A 202 5.68 1.71 -4.48
CA TRP A 202 5.10 1.78 -5.82
C TRP A 202 5.45 3.16 -6.37
N LEU A 203 6.23 3.21 -7.44
CA LEU A 203 6.78 4.48 -7.94
C LEU A 203 5.75 5.25 -8.76
N GLY A 204 4.87 4.52 -9.44
CA GLY A 204 3.79 5.03 -10.27
C GLY A 204 4.27 5.80 -11.50
N GLU A 205 3.47 6.78 -11.89
CA GLU A 205 3.73 7.70 -12.99
C GLU A 205 3.36 9.16 -12.67
N GLU A 206 3.76 10.06 -13.57
CA GLU A 206 3.64 11.50 -13.37
C GLU A 206 2.19 12.01 -13.35
N ASN A 207 1.29 11.36 -14.10
CA ASN A 207 -0.12 11.77 -14.19
C ASN A 207 -0.86 11.64 -12.85
N TYR A 208 -0.35 10.81 -11.94
CA TYR A 208 -0.96 10.49 -10.66
C TYR A 208 -0.12 11.00 -9.47
N GLY A 209 0.60 12.10 -9.68
CA GLY A 209 1.33 12.82 -8.62
C GLY A 209 2.78 12.38 -8.41
N GLY A 210 3.29 11.45 -9.22
CA GLY A 210 4.66 10.98 -9.14
C GLY A 210 5.67 11.98 -9.71
N ASP A 211 6.59 12.47 -8.89
CA ASP A 211 7.75 13.26 -9.33
C ASP A 211 9.09 12.69 -8.86
N ALA A 212 9.08 11.53 -8.19
CA ALA A 212 10.29 10.81 -7.83
C ALA A 212 11.04 10.32 -9.07
N THR A 213 12.34 10.57 -9.11
CA THR A 213 13.22 10.12 -10.20
C THR A 213 14.17 9.03 -9.72
N VAL A 214 14.86 8.37 -10.66
CA VAL A 214 15.94 7.43 -10.33
C VAL A 214 17.03 8.07 -9.46
N ALA A 215 17.29 9.37 -9.62
CA ALA A 215 18.27 10.07 -8.78
C ALA A 215 17.83 10.14 -7.31
N ASP A 216 16.52 10.27 -7.05
CA ASP A 216 15.97 10.28 -5.71
C ASP A 216 16.11 8.91 -5.01
N LEU A 217 16.28 7.82 -5.77
CA LEU A 217 16.53 6.48 -5.25
C LEU A 217 17.99 6.23 -4.83
N GLU A 218 18.94 7.12 -5.16
CA GLU A 218 20.35 6.95 -4.81
C GLU A 218 20.59 6.60 -3.33
N PRO A 219 19.92 7.24 -2.34
CA PRO A 219 20.16 6.96 -0.93
C PRO A 219 19.90 5.50 -0.57
N ILE A 220 18.81 4.89 -1.06
CA ILE A 220 18.51 3.48 -0.80
C ILE A 220 19.40 2.56 -1.61
N LEU A 221 19.68 2.91 -2.88
CA LEU A 221 20.55 2.13 -3.78
C LEU A 221 22.00 2.07 -3.28
N SER A 222 22.46 3.11 -2.58
CA SER A 222 23.79 3.16 -1.96
C SER A 222 24.00 2.05 -0.90
N GLY A 223 22.94 1.42 -0.40
CA GLY A 223 22.98 0.38 0.63
C GLY A 223 23.31 0.89 2.04
N ARG A 224 23.31 2.22 2.24
CA ARG A 224 23.65 2.86 3.52
C ARG A 224 22.46 3.02 4.46
N LEU A 225 21.25 3.07 3.91
CA LEU A 225 20.01 3.13 4.68
C LEU A 225 19.57 1.72 5.11
N PHE A 226 18.82 1.66 6.21
CA PHE A 226 18.13 0.46 6.71
C PHE A 226 19.05 -0.78 6.80
N PRO A 227 19.88 -0.87 7.85
CA PRO A 227 20.96 -1.86 7.94
C PRO A 227 20.48 -3.32 7.94
N ASN A 228 19.20 -3.58 8.21
CA ASN A 228 18.60 -4.93 8.20
C ASN A 228 17.73 -5.22 6.97
N LEU A 229 17.68 -4.32 5.98
CA LEU A 229 16.85 -4.51 4.79
C LEU A 229 17.23 -5.78 4.01
N ARG A 230 16.24 -6.63 3.76
CA ARG A 230 16.33 -7.90 3.02
C ARG A 230 15.44 -7.92 1.78
N TYR A 231 14.34 -7.17 1.78
CA TYR A 231 13.45 -7.01 0.64
C TYR A 231 13.41 -5.54 0.24
N LEU A 232 13.66 -5.28 -1.05
CA LEU A 232 13.45 -3.97 -1.67
C LEU A 232 12.52 -4.14 -2.87
N GLY A 233 11.33 -3.56 -2.77
CA GLY A 233 10.39 -3.43 -3.88
C GLY A 233 10.36 -2.01 -4.41
N LEU A 234 10.67 -1.85 -5.69
CA LEU A 234 10.53 -0.63 -6.47
C LEU A 234 9.55 -0.95 -7.61
N ARG A 235 8.30 -1.10 -7.23
CA ARG A 235 7.25 -1.71 -8.03
C ARG A 235 6.49 -0.65 -8.82
N ASP A 236 5.65 -1.13 -9.74
CA ASP A 236 4.63 -0.32 -10.42
C ASP A 236 5.22 0.99 -10.96
N SER A 237 6.28 0.88 -11.76
CA SER A 237 7.10 2.02 -12.14
C SER A 237 7.02 2.29 -13.64
N ALA A 238 6.64 3.51 -14.03
CA ALA A 238 6.72 3.96 -15.42
C ALA A 238 8.15 4.23 -15.90
N MET A 239 9.14 4.15 -15.00
CA MET A 239 10.57 4.25 -15.29
C MET A 239 11.30 2.93 -15.00
N ALA A 240 10.64 1.79 -15.21
CA ALA A 240 11.16 0.48 -14.79
C ALA A 240 12.50 0.11 -15.46
N ASP A 241 12.72 0.45 -16.74
CA ASP A 241 13.99 0.19 -17.42
C ASP A 241 15.15 1.00 -16.79
N GLN A 242 14.91 2.26 -16.45
CA GLN A 242 15.89 3.14 -15.82
C GLN A 242 16.19 2.69 -14.38
N VAL A 243 15.16 2.28 -13.63
CA VAL A 243 15.32 1.70 -12.29
C VAL A 243 16.12 0.40 -12.36
N ALA A 244 15.79 -0.50 -13.29
CA ALA A 244 16.52 -1.74 -13.51
C ALA A 244 18.01 -1.50 -13.80
N SER A 245 18.31 -0.51 -14.65
CA SER A 245 19.68 -0.09 -14.94
C SER A 245 20.43 0.42 -13.71
N ALA A 246 19.78 1.29 -12.92
CA ALA A 246 20.38 1.85 -11.70
C ALA A 246 20.63 0.79 -10.62
N VAL A 247 19.66 -0.11 -10.40
CA VAL A 247 19.76 -1.14 -9.36
C VAL A 247 20.70 -2.29 -9.74
N ALA A 248 20.86 -2.59 -11.03
CA ALA A 248 21.67 -3.71 -11.52
C ALA A 248 23.07 -3.77 -10.87
N ASN A 249 23.72 -2.63 -10.67
CA ASN A 249 25.05 -2.55 -10.07
C ASN A 249 25.09 -1.77 -8.74
N ALA A 250 23.92 -1.48 -8.16
CA ALA A 250 23.82 -0.72 -6.92
C ALA A 250 24.35 -1.53 -5.72
N PRO A 251 25.07 -0.91 -4.77
CA PRO A 251 25.57 -1.62 -3.58
C PRO A 251 24.50 -2.36 -2.77
N ILE A 252 23.25 -1.86 -2.75
CA ILE A 252 22.13 -2.49 -2.05
C ILE A 252 21.91 -3.96 -2.46
N VAL A 253 22.15 -4.33 -3.73
CA VAL A 253 21.89 -5.69 -4.22
C VAL A 253 22.86 -6.74 -3.67
N GLN A 254 23.93 -6.30 -2.99
CA GLN A 254 24.87 -7.20 -2.32
C GLN A 254 24.37 -7.65 -0.93
N ARG A 255 23.38 -6.95 -0.37
CA ARG A 255 22.88 -7.15 1.00
C ARG A 255 21.44 -7.63 1.08
N ILE A 256 20.59 -7.21 0.14
CA ILE A 256 19.21 -7.68 0.08
C ILE A 256 19.15 -9.12 -0.45
N GLU A 257 18.06 -9.80 -0.13
CA GLU A 257 17.77 -11.16 -0.58
C GLU A 257 16.75 -11.18 -1.72
N THR A 258 15.83 -10.22 -1.70
CA THR A 258 14.79 -10.08 -2.73
C THR A 258 14.84 -8.67 -3.30
N LEU A 259 14.95 -8.60 -4.63
CA LEU A 259 14.67 -7.40 -5.41
C LEU A 259 13.37 -7.61 -6.16
N ASP A 260 12.45 -6.66 -6.05
CA ASP A 260 11.17 -6.69 -6.72
C ASP A 260 11.01 -5.43 -7.59
N LEU A 261 10.95 -5.62 -8.91
CA LEU A 261 10.73 -4.60 -9.93
C LEU A 261 9.44 -4.88 -10.73
N SER A 262 8.53 -5.64 -10.14
CA SER A 262 7.27 -6.06 -10.75
C SER A 262 6.31 -4.89 -11.02
N MET A 263 5.26 -5.16 -11.79
CA MET A 263 4.15 -4.23 -12.05
C MET A 263 4.52 -2.99 -12.85
N GLY A 264 5.79 -2.82 -13.20
CA GLY A 264 6.26 -1.70 -14.02
C GLY A 264 6.21 -1.99 -15.51
N ASN A 265 6.64 -1.00 -16.29
CA ASN A 265 6.72 -1.11 -17.74
C ASN A 265 8.01 -1.79 -18.24
N LEU A 266 8.64 -2.67 -17.47
CA LEU A 266 9.97 -3.23 -17.73
C LEU A 266 10.05 -3.96 -19.10
N SER A 267 11.04 -3.63 -19.94
CA SER A 267 11.24 -4.26 -21.26
C SER A 267 12.57 -4.99 -21.40
N ASN A 268 12.88 -5.37 -22.64
CA ASN A 268 14.17 -5.91 -23.02
C ASN A 268 15.36 -5.02 -22.64
N GLU A 269 15.19 -3.69 -22.60
CA GLU A 269 16.27 -2.78 -22.19
C GLU A 269 16.65 -2.99 -20.72
N GLY A 270 15.66 -2.92 -19.82
CA GLY A 270 15.87 -3.21 -18.40
C GLY A 270 16.31 -4.65 -18.17
N ALA A 271 15.73 -5.62 -18.89
CA ALA A 271 16.15 -7.02 -18.80
C ALA A 271 17.63 -7.22 -19.18
N ASP A 272 18.11 -6.56 -20.24
CA ASP A 272 19.50 -6.61 -20.65
C ASP A 272 20.44 -5.97 -19.61
N ALA A 273 20.00 -4.88 -18.96
CA ALA A 273 20.73 -4.28 -17.84
C ALA A 273 20.84 -5.23 -16.64
N LEU A 274 19.76 -5.92 -16.27
CA LEU A 274 19.76 -6.91 -15.20
C LEU A 274 20.65 -8.13 -15.54
N LEU A 275 20.57 -8.65 -16.77
CA LEU A 275 21.39 -9.77 -17.25
C LEU A 275 22.89 -9.45 -17.26
N ALA A 276 23.25 -8.18 -17.47
CA ALA A 276 24.64 -7.72 -17.42
C ALA A 276 25.21 -7.67 -16.00
N SER A 277 24.37 -7.73 -14.96
CA SER A 277 24.82 -7.65 -13.57
C SER A 277 25.30 -9.01 -13.03
N PRO A 278 26.58 -9.12 -12.62
CA PRO A 278 27.05 -10.31 -11.93
C PRO A 278 26.57 -10.37 -10.47
N THR A 279 26.17 -9.25 -9.86
CA THR A 279 25.81 -9.19 -8.44
C THR A 279 24.40 -9.70 -8.16
N LEU A 280 23.46 -9.54 -9.11
CA LEU A 280 22.08 -10.04 -8.98
C LEU A 280 22.01 -11.57 -8.85
N LYS A 281 23.04 -12.29 -9.29
CA LYS A 281 23.14 -13.76 -9.15
C LYS A 281 23.17 -14.25 -7.70
N ARG A 282 23.43 -13.34 -6.75
CA ARG A 282 23.48 -13.63 -5.31
C ARG A 282 22.14 -13.44 -4.60
N LEU A 283 21.16 -12.82 -5.26
CA LEU A 283 19.82 -12.71 -4.71
C LEU A 283 19.24 -14.10 -4.48
N LYS A 284 18.30 -14.19 -3.55
CA LYS A 284 17.44 -15.37 -3.42
C LYS A 284 16.29 -15.29 -4.42
N LYS A 285 15.70 -14.10 -4.58
CA LYS A 285 14.57 -13.85 -5.48
C LYS A 285 14.77 -12.55 -6.27
N LEU A 286 14.44 -12.62 -7.56
CA LEU A 286 14.23 -11.47 -8.43
C LEU A 286 12.79 -11.54 -8.93
N ASP A 287 11.96 -10.58 -8.54
CA ASP A 287 10.56 -10.54 -8.94
C ASP A 287 10.34 -9.50 -10.03
N LEU A 288 9.88 -9.96 -11.20
CA LEU A 288 9.61 -9.17 -12.39
C LEU A 288 8.20 -9.43 -12.92
N HIS A 289 7.26 -10.01 -12.15
CA HIS A 289 5.92 -10.26 -12.70
C HIS A 289 5.26 -8.97 -13.19
N HIS A 290 4.35 -9.09 -14.16
CA HIS A 290 3.81 -7.95 -14.91
C HIS A 290 4.95 -7.18 -15.61
N HIS A 291 5.32 -7.65 -16.81
CA HIS A 291 6.43 -7.10 -17.59
C HIS A 291 6.20 -7.18 -19.10
N PHE A 292 7.01 -6.45 -19.88
CA PHE A 292 6.99 -6.44 -21.35
C PHE A 292 8.25 -7.09 -21.96
N ILE A 293 8.93 -7.95 -21.20
CA ILE A 293 10.15 -8.64 -21.62
C ILE A 293 9.81 -9.75 -22.62
N SER A 294 10.57 -9.81 -23.70
CA SER A 294 10.44 -10.85 -24.73
C SER A 294 10.77 -12.27 -24.22
N PRO A 295 10.16 -13.32 -24.79
CA PRO A 295 10.40 -14.70 -24.35
C PRO A 295 11.88 -15.15 -24.36
N ASP A 296 12.69 -14.66 -25.31
CA ASP A 296 14.11 -15.01 -25.38
C ASP A 296 14.93 -14.40 -24.23
N ARG A 297 14.53 -13.22 -23.72
CA ARG A 297 15.15 -12.60 -22.55
C ARG A 297 14.64 -13.20 -21.25
N VAL A 298 13.35 -13.54 -21.18
CA VAL A 298 12.77 -14.30 -20.05
C VAL A 298 13.55 -15.60 -19.84
N ALA A 299 13.80 -16.38 -20.91
CA ALA A 299 14.56 -17.63 -20.81
C ALA A 299 15.98 -17.44 -20.26
N LYS A 300 16.63 -16.31 -20.57
CA LYS A 300 17.96 -15.98 -20.02
C LYS A 300 17.89 -15.56 -18.56
N LEU A 301 16.90 -14.75 -18.18
CA LEU A 301 16.70 -14.30 -16.81
C LEU A 301 16.42 -15.49 -15.87
N GLN A 302 15.62 -16.46 -16.31
CA GLN A 302 15.38 -17.70 -15.55
C GLN A 302 16.65 -18.52 -15.27
N GLN A 303 17.73 -18.29 -16.04
CA GLN A 303 19.04 -18.94 -15.85
C GLN A 303 20.04 -18.06 -15.07
N LEU A 304 19.62 -16.90 -14.55
CA LEU A 304 20.50 -15.94 -13.89
C LEU A 304 21.09 -16.47 -12.57
N GLY A 305 20.37 -17.35 -11.86
CA GLY A 305 20.77 -17.91 -10.57
C GLY A 305 19.70 -17.83 -9.48
N PRO A 306 19.14 -16.64 -9.15
CA PRO A 306 18.05 -16.53 -8.18
C PRO A 306 16.78 -17.24 -8.66
N GLN A 307 15.82 -17.44 -7.76
CA GLN A 307 14.44 -17.68 -8.16
C GLN A 307 13.94 -16.42 -8.89
N VAL A 308 13.57 -16.56 -10.16
CA VAL A 308 13.05 -15.45 -10.95
C VAL A 308 11.55 -15.64 -11.16
N ASP A 309 10.77 -14.65 -10.74
CA ASP A 309 9.36 -14.53 -11.11
C ASP A 309 9.25 -13.65 -12.36
N ILE A 310 8.68 -14.22 -13.41
CA ILE A 310 8.50 -13.64 -14.76
C ILE A 310 7.07 -13.93 -15.24
N SER A 311 6.16 -14.14 -14.28
CA SER A 311 4.76 -14.40 -14.57
C SER A 311 4.09 -13.13 -15.10
N ASP A 312 2.90 -13.30 -15.68
CA ASP A 312 2.09 -12.18 -16.15
C ASP A 312 2.79 -11.31 -17.21
N ILE A 313 3.17 -11.94 -18.33
CA ILE A 313 3.73 -11.22 -19.47
C ILE A 313 2.65 -10.35 -20.14
N GLN A 314 2.97 -9.08 -20.34
CA GLN A 314 2.10 -8.08 -20.95
C GLN A 314 2.49 -7.81 -22.42
N GLU A 315 1.50 -7.38 -23.21
CA GLU A 315 1.71 -6.97 -24.60
C GLU A 315 1.68 -5.44 -24.72
N ALA A 316 2.69 -4.86 -25.38
CA ALA A 316 2.73 -3.42 -25.58
C ALA A 316 1.69 -2.99 -26.63
N HIS A 317 0.98 -1.90 -26.34
CA HIS A 317 -0.06 -1.35 -27.21
C HIS A 317 0.57 -0.51 -28.32
N LYS A 318 0.16 -0.73 -29.57
CA LYS A 318 0.66 0.03 -30.72
C LYS A 318 -0.42 0.95 -31.27
N TYR A 319 -0.15 2.24 -31.25
CA TYR A 319 -0.98 3.26 -31.88
C TYR A 319 -0.14 3.95 -32.97
N GLY A 320 -0.30 3.48 -34.21
CA GLY A 320 0.53 3.93 -35.33
C GLY A 320 1.99 3.49 -35.17
N GLU A 321 2.91 4.46 -35.10
CA GLU A 321 4.35 4.21 -34.90
C GLU A 321 4.75 4.18 -33.42
N GLU A 322 3.85 4.57 -32.51
CA GLU A 322 4.11 4.65 -31.08
C GLU A 322 3.78 3.34 -30.38
N THR A 323 4.60 3.00 -29.38
CA THR A 323 4.44 1.80 -28.55
C THR A 323 4.29 2.21 -27.09
N TYR A 324 3.17 1.83 -26.49
CA TYR A 324 2.78 2.15 -25.12
C TYR A 324 2.89 0.90 -24.25
N ARG A 325 3.45 1.07 -23.05
CA ARG A 325 3.55 0.04 -22.02
C ARG A 325 2.98 0.64 -20.75
N TYR A 326 1.93 0.03 -20.23
CA TYR A 326 1.24 0.50 -19.02
C TYR A 326 1.79 -0.22 -17.80
N ILE A 327 1.82 0.48 -16.67
CA ILE A 327 2.05 -0.13 -15.36
C ILE A 327 0.73 -0.78 -14.88
N GLU A 328 0.80 -1.71 -13.95
CA GLU A 328 -0.38 -2.48 -13.49
C GLU A 328 -1.44 -1.58 -12.85
N VAL A 329 -1.01 -0.52 -12.16
CA VAL A 329 -1.90 0.39 -11.41
C VAL A 329 -2.00 1.77 -12.07
N GLY A 330 -1.78 1.81 -13.39
CA GLY A 330 -2.11 2.97 -14.20
C GLY A 330 -3.63 3.14 -14.32
N GLU A 331 -4.10 4.39 -14.37
CA GLU A 331 -5.51 4.73 -14.57
C GLU A 331 -5.76 5.28 -15.99
#